data_AF-A0A150NN06-F1
#
_entry.id   AF-A0A150NN06-F1
#
_cell.length_a   1.000
_cell.length_b   1.000
_cell.length_c   1.000
_cell.angle_alpha   90.00
_cell.angle_beta   90.00
_cell.angle_gamma   90.00
#
_symmetry.space_group_name_H-M   'P 1'
#
loop_
_entity.id
_entity.type
_entity.pdbx_description
1 polymer ?
#
loop_
_entity_poly.entity_id
_entity_poly.type
_entity_poly.pdbx_seq_one_letter_code
_entity_poly.pdbx_strand_id
1 'polypeptide(L)'
;MNTNLKPKLQRFASATAFACPICQENLTLLETSFKCYNRHSFDLAKFGYVNLAPQIKQSANYDKENFQNRQQILEAGFYQAILDAVSDLLASSKTTTTILDIGCGEGFYSRKLQKRHPDKTFYAFDISKDSVQIAAKSEANWAVNWFVGDLARLPIKDASMDILLDIFSPANYGEFRRVLSKDGILIKVIPTENHLKEIRQKVQDQLTNKEYSNQDIKIISKTTSLSYPVKLPL
;
A
#
# COMPACT_ATOMS: atom_id res chain seq x y z
N MET A 1 12.03 -3.96 26.64
CA MET A 1 13.43 -3.70 26.25
C MET A 1 13.49 -2.29 25.69
N ASN A 2 14.21 -1.37 26.33
CA ASN A 2 14.38 0.01 25.85
C ASN A 2 15.29 -0.01 24.61
N THR A 3 14.72 -0.22 23.43
CA THR A 3 15.44 0.02 22.18
C THR A 3 15.60 1.53 22.01
N ASN A 4 16.84 2.02 21.96
CA ASN A 4 17.20 3.41 21.60
C ASN A 4 16.88 3.72 20.13
N LEU A 5 15.65 3.45 19.70
CA LEU A 5 15.17 3.74 18.35
C LEU A 5 14.90 5.23 18.25
N LYS A 6 15.36 5.82 17.14
CA LYS A 6 14.97 7.19 16.76
C LYS A 6 13.44 7.27 16.71
N PRO A 7 12.81 8.40 17.10
CA PRO A 7 11.35 8.54 17.14
C PRO A 7 10.64 8.04 15.87
N LYS A 8 11.18 8.41 14.70
CA LYS A 8 10.67 7.98 13.39
C LYS A 8 10.75 6.49 13.08
N LEU A 9 11.34 5.67 13.94
CA LEU A 9 11.45 4.22 13.79
C LEU A 9 10.67 3.47 14.89
N GLN A 10 10.13 4.17 15.89
CA GLN A 10 9.50 3.54 17.06
C GLN A 10 8.28 2.70 16.69
N ARG A 11 7.51 3.07 15.66
CA ARG A 11 6.38 2.25 15.16
C ARG A 11 6.77 0.81 14.81
N PHE A 12 8.01 0.56 14.41
CA PHE A 12 8.47 -0.78 14.05
C PHE A 12 8.62 -1.69 15.27
N ALA A 13 8.71 -1.15 16.49
CA ALA A 13 8.80 -1.96 17.71
C ALA A 13 7.50 -2.73 18.01
N SER A 14 6.36 -2.20 17.57
CA SER A 14 5.05 -2.88 17.65
C SER A 14 4.63 -3.53 16.33
N ALA A 15 5.46 -3.45 15.28
CA ALA A 15 5.16 -4.01 13.96
C ALA A 15 5.43 -5.52 13.90
N THR A 16 4.50 -6.31 14.43
CA THR A 16 4.65 -7.76 14.61
C THR A 16 4.27 -8.60 13.39
N ALA A 17 3.73 -8.01 12.31
CA ALA A 17 3.18 -8.76 11.18
C ALA A 17 4.20 -9.09 10.07
N PHE A 18 5.43 -8.57 10.16
CA PHE A 18 6.46 -8.84 9.16
C PHE A 18 6.94 -10.30 9.18
N ALA A 19 7.14 -10.86 7.98
CA ALA A 19 7.74 -12.17 7.75
C ALA A 19 9.00 -12.04 6.89
N CYS A 20 9.95 -12.95 7.05
CA CYS A 20 11.20 -12.92 6.32
C CYS A 20 10.94 -13.17 4.82
N PRO A 21 11.34 -12.27 3.90
CA PRO A 21 11.09 -12.47 2.46
C PRO A 21 11.83 -13.70 1.89
N ILE A 22 12.84 -14.20 2.58
CA ILE A 22 13.67 -15.33 2.15
C ILE A 22 13.10 -16.66 2.66
N CYS A 23 12.90 -16.79 3.97
CA CYS A 23 12.50 -18.05 4.61
C CYS A 23 11.08 -18.06 5.21
N GLN A 24 10.33 -16.95 5.12
CA GLN A 24 8.96 -16.76 5.67
C GLN A 24 8.82 -16.89 7.20
N GLU A 25 9.92 -17.14 7.90
CA GLU A 25 9.98 -17.09 9.36
C GLU A 25 9.70 -15.70 9.93
N ASN A 26 9.30 -15.67 11.21
CA ASN A 26 9.06 -14.45 11.96
C ASN A 26 10.28 -13.50 11.92
N LEU A 27 10.02 -12.21 11.69
CA LEU A 27 11.00 -11.15 11.88
C LEU A 27 10.83 -10.51 13.27
N THR A 28 11.94 -10.32 13.96
CA THR A 28 12.02 -9.60 15.24
C THR A 28 12.89 -8.38 15.07
N LEU A 29 12.44 -7.23 15.60
CA LEU A 29 13.24 -6.01 15.61
C LEU A 29 14.34 -6.14 16.67
N LEU A 30 15.59 -6.09 16.23
CA LEU A 30 16.77 -6.02 17.08
C LEU A 30 17.54 -4.75 16.72
N GLU A 31 17.64 -3.83 17.67
CA GLU A 31 18.19 -2.50 17.48
C GLU A 31 17.49 -1.76 16.33
N THR A 32 18.13 -1.63 15.17
CA THR A 32 17.61 -0.96 13.97
C THR A 32 17.41 -1.90 12.80
N SER A 33 17.31 -3.21 13.04
CA SER A 33 17.18 -4.20 11.96
C SER A 33 16.16 -5.28 12.31
N PHE A 34 15.35 -5.68 11.34
CA PHE A 34 14.53 -6.88 11.44
C PHE A 34 15.39 -8.11 11.16
N LYS A 35 15.35 -9.11 12.05
CA LYS A 35 16.12 -10.36 11.93
C LYS A 35 15.21 -11.56 12.11
N CYS A 36 15.42 -12.61 11.33
CA CYS A 36 14.78 -13.92 11.55
C CYS A 36 15.72 -14.90 12.24
N TYR A 37 15.19 -16.05 12.68
CA TYR A 37 15.97 -17.12 13.32
C TYR A 37 17.12 -17.64 12.43
N ASN A 38 16.91 -17.67 11.10
CA ASN A 38 17.92 -18.05 10.10
C ASN A 38 18.97 -16.95 9.83
N ARG A 39 19.03 -15.90 10.66
CA ARG A 39 20.01 -14.81 10.62
C ARG A 39 19.96 -13.91 9.37
N HIS A 40 18.91 -13.97 8.56
CA HIS A 40 18.64 -12.92 7.57
C HIS A 40 18.33 -11.61 8.30
N SER A 41 18.87 -10.49 7.80
CA SER A 41 18.79 -9.17 8.44
C SER A 41 18.38 -8.09 7.43
N PHE A 42 17.48 -7.20 7.85
CA PHE A 42 16.95 -6.11 7.04
C PHE A 42 16.96 -4.82 7.84
N ASP A 43 17.80 -3.87 7.44
CA ASP A 43 17.98 -2.63 8.20
C ASP A 43 16.83 -1.65 7.97
N LEU A 44 16.45 -0.94 9.03
CA LEU A 44 15.55 0.21 8.94
C LEU A 44 16.29 1.38 8.28
N ALA A 45 15.78 1.82 7.13
CA ALA A 45 16.34 2.93 6.39
C ALA A 45 16.19 4.25 7.15
N LYS A 46 17.13 5.17 6.95
CA LYS A 46 17.11 6.50 7.56
C LYS A 46 15.85 7.31 7.24
N PHE A 47 15.09 6.96 6.20
CA PHE A 47 13.86 7.65 5.83
C PHE A 47 12.60 7.04 6.46
N GLY A 48 12.73 6.00 7.29
CA GLY A 48 11.58 5.41 7.99
C GLY A 48 10.86 4.33 7.20
N TYR A 49 11.59 3.44 6.55
CA TYR A 49 11.02 2.23 5.93
C TYR A 49 12.00 1.07 6.07
N VAL A 50 11.52 -0.16 5.86
CA VAL A 50 12.38 -1.35 5.73
C VAL A 50 12.35 -1.86 4.29
N ASN A 51 13.50 -2.25 3.72
CA ASN A 51 13.53 -2.89 2.41
C ASN A 51 13.55 -4.42 2.56
N LEU A 52 12.44 -5.06 2.21
CA LEU A 52 12.26 -6.52 2.24
C LEU A 52 12.27 -7.13 0.83
N ALA A 53 12.68 -6.38 -0.19
CA ALA A 53 12.89 -6.89 -1.55
C ALA A 53 14.19 -6.31 -2.18
N PRO A 54 15.36 -6.43 -1.52
CA PRO A 54 16.59 -5.77 -1.95
C PRO A 54 17.11 -6.23 -3.32
N GLN A 55 16.72 -7.44 -3.77
CA GLN A 55 17.12 -8.01 -5.05
C GLN A 55 16.35 -7.44 -6.25
N ILE A 56 15.23 -6.74 -6.02
CA ILE A 56 14.38 -6.25 -7.10
C ILE A 56 15.00 -4.98 -7.70
N LYS A 57 15.22 -5.02 -9.02
CA LYS A 57 15.64 -3.85 -9.79
C LYS A 57 14.44 -2.98 -10.09
N GLN A 58 14.63 -1.67 -9.93
CA GLN A 58 13.58 -0.71 -10.22
C GLN A 58 13.28 -0.66 -11.71
N SER A 59 11.98 -0.62 -12.05
CA SER A 59 11.52 -0.48 -13.42
C SER A 59 11.92 0.88 -14.00
N ALA A 60 12.39 0.90 -15.25
CA ALA A 60 12.67 2.14 -15.97
C ALA A 60 11.41 3.02 -16.17
N ASN A 61 10.22 2.41 -16.27
CA ASN A 61 8.96 3.11 -16.51
C ASN A 61 8.35 3.75 -15.24
N TYR A 62 8.90 3.47 -14.06
CA TYR A 62 8.40 3.94 -12.77
C TYR A 62 9.55 4.56 -11.99
N ASP A 63 10.09 5.63 -12.58
CA ASP A 63 11.10 6.44 -11.93
C ASP A 63 10.48 7.35 -10.85
N LYS A 64 11.36 8.04 -10.13
CA LYS A 64 10.98 8.93 -9.05
C LYS A 64 10.09 10.09 -9.51
N GLU A 65 10.32 10.62 -10.71
CA GLU A 65 9.55 11.76 -11.25
C GLU A 65 8.09 11.37 -11.46
N ASN A 66 7.84 10.15 -11.97
CA ASN A 66 6.49 9.61 -12.13
C ASN A 66 5.70 9.65 -10.81
N PHE A 67 6.30 9.19 -9.70
CA PHE A 67 5.66 9.22 -8.38
C PHE A 67 5.46 10.64 -7.83
N GLN A 68 6.37 11.57 -8.12
CA GLN A 68 6.20 12.98 -7.73
C GLN A 68 5.04 13.65 -8.48
N ASN A 69 4.85 13.32 -9.77
CA ASN A 69 3.72 13.82 -10.55
C ASN A 69 2.39 13.22 -10.06
N ARG A 70 2.36 11.92 -9.74
CA ARG A 70 1.20 11.28 -9.11
C ARG A 70 0.83 11.93 -7.78
N GLN A 71 1.83 12.19 -6.93
CA GLN A 71 1.64 12.86 -5.65
C GLN A 71 0.95 14.22 -5.81
N GLN A 72 1.35 15.02 -6.80
CA GLN A 72 0.73 16.32 -7.07
C GLN A 72 -0.76 16.18 -7.41
N ILE A 73 -1.12 15.23 -8.28
CA ILE A 73 -2.52 14.96 -8.62
C ILE A 73 -3.32 14.46 -7.41
N LEU A 74 -2.79 13.52 -6.64
CA LEU A 74 -3.53 12.99 -5.49
C LEU A 74 -3.70 14.05 -4.39
N GLU A 75 -2.65 14.81 -4.07
CA GLU A 75 -2.70 15.86 -3.05
C GLU A 75 -3.54 17.08 -3.49
N ALA A 76 -3.73 17.30 -4.81
CA ALA A 76 -4.68 18.28 -5.34
C ALA A 76 -6.16 17.84 -5.19
N GLY A 77 -6.43 16.63 -4.72
CA GLY A 77 -7.77 16.17 -4.36
C GLY A 77 -8.58 15.56 -5.49
N PHE A 78 -7.99 15.32 -6.67
CA PHE A 78 -8.69 14.71 -7.81
C PHE A 78 -9.26 13.31 -7.49
N TYR A 79 -8.68 12.60 -6.52
CA TYR A 79 -9.09 11.27 -6.07
C TYR A 79 -9.68 11.28 -4.65
N GLN A 80 -10.04 12.45 -4.12
CA GLN A 80 -10.55 12.60 -2.75
C GLN A 80 -11.79 11.74 -2.48
N ALA A 81 -12.67 11.60 -3.47
CA ALA A 81 -13.88 10.81 -3.34
C ALA A 81 -13.60 9.30 -3.10
N ILE A 82 -12.52 8.76 -3.69
CA ILE A 82 -12.09 7.38 -3.43
C ILE A 82 -11.53 7.26 -2.01
N LEU A 83 -10.72 8.23 -1.59
CA LEU A 83 -10.19 8.28 -0.23
C LEU A 83 -11.32 8.33 0.83
N ASP A 84 -12.36 9.13 0.59
CA ASP A 84 -13.51 9.23 1.48
C ASP A 84 -14.32 7.92 1.51
N ALA A 85 -14.59 7.32 0.35
CA ALA A 85 -15.25 6.02 0.26
C ALA A 85 -14.55 4.92 1.06
N VAL A 86 -13.23 4.80 0.87
CA VAL A 86 -12.41 3.82 1.59
C VAL A 86 -12.41 4.14 3.08
N SER A 87 -12.31 5.41 3.46
CA SER A 87 -12.37 5.85 4.86
C SER A 87 -13.68 5.46 5.53
N ASP A 88 -14.82 5.59 4.84
CA ASP A 88 -16.13 5.21 5.38
C ASP A 88 -16.26 3.70 5.58
N LEU A 89 -15.73 2.91 4.62
CA LEU A 89 -15.64 1.46 4.77
C LEU A 89 -14.79 1.07 6.00
N LEU A 90 -13.65 1.73 6.20
CA LEU A 90 -12.80 1.50 7.39
C LEU A 90 -13.52 1.88 8.70
N ALA A 91 -14.31 2.96 8.70
CA ALA A 91 -15.07 3.40 9.87
C ALA A 91 -16.14 2.38 10.29
N SER A 92 -16.73 1.68 9.31
CA SER A 92 -17.77 0.67 9.57
C SER A 92 -17.23 -0.60 10.23
N SER A 93 -15.92 -0.83 10.13
CA SER A 93 -15.28 -2.05 10.61
C SER A 93 -14.59 -1.83 11.96
N LYS A 94 -15.33 -2.10 13.05
CA LYS A 94 -14.91 -1.80 14.43
C LYS A 94 -13.91 -2.80 15.04
N THR A 95 -13.91 -4.05 14.57
CA THR A 95 -13.06 -5.11 15.13
C THR A 95 -11.76 -5.32 14.37
N THR A 96 -11.65 -4.78 13.15
CA THR A 96 -10.49 -4.90 12.29
C THR A 96 -9.52 -3.74 12.55
N THR A 97 -8.30 -4.07 12.95
CA THR A 97 -7.31 -3.05 13.35
C THR A 97 -6.07 -3.08 12.48
N THR A 98 -5.78 -4.17 11.76
CA THR A 98 -4.55 -4.28 10.97
C THR A 98 -4.84 -4.23 9.48
N ILE A 99 -4.25 -3.23 8.81
CA ILE A 99 -4.47 -2.94 7.38
C ILE A 99 -3.16 -3.13 6.62
N LEU A 100 -3.24 -3.76 5.45
CA LEU A 100 -2.16 -3.79 4.47
C LEU A 100 -2.57 -3.09 3.17
N ASP A 101 -1.85 -2.04 2.81
CA ASP A 101 -1.98 -1.31 1.54
C ASP A 101 -1.07 -1.93 0.47
N ILE A 102 -1.68 -2.51 -0.56
CA ILE A 102 -1.03 -3.22 -1.67
C ILE A 102 -0.67 -2.21 -2.75
N GLY A 103 0.62 -2.01 -3.00
CA GLY A 103 1.09 -1.08 -4.04
C GLY A 103 0.79 0.36 -3.66
N CYS A 104 1.21 0.78 -2.46
CA CYS A 104 0.86 2.05 -1.84
C CYS A 104 1.40 3.29 -2.57
N GLY A 105 2.29 3.11 -3.57
CA GLY A 105 2.93 4.20 -4.29
C GLY A 105 3.62 5.18 -3.35
N GLU A 106 3.38 6.46 -3.57
CA GLU A 106 3.84 7.59 -2.75
C GLU A 106 3.09 7.76 -1.41
N GLY A 107 2.24 6.79 -1.04
CA GLY A 107 1.63 6.68 0.29
C GLY A 107 0.47 7.63 0.56
N PHE A 108 -0.16 8.21 -0.47
CA PHE A 108 -1.28 9.15 -0.30
C PHE A 108 -2.43 8.53 0.52
N TYR A 109 -2.95 7.38 0.10
CA TYR A 109 -4.08 6.73 0.78
C TYR A 109 -3.71 6.32 2.20
N SER A 110 -2.64 5.55 2.37
CA SER A 110 -2.15 5.12 3.69
C SER A 110 -1.94 6.28 4.68
N ARG A 111 -1.28 7.38 4.29
CA ARG A 111 -1.09 8.56 5.16
C ARG A 111 -2.41 9.18 5.60
N LYS A 112 -3.32 9.42 4.64
CA LYS A 112 -4.57 10.13 4.91
C LYS A 112 -5.54 9.26 5.70
N LEU A 113 -5.61 7.96 5.39
CA LEU A 113 -6.44 6.99 6.11
C LEU A 113 -5.92 6.76 7.53
N GLN A 114 -4.61 6.59 7.72
CA GLN A 114 -4.04 6.46 9.07
C GLN A 114 -4.34 7.69 9.94
N LYS A 115 -4.25 8.90 9.37
CA LYS A 115 -4.59 10.13 10.11
C LYS A 115 -6.07 10.18 10.54
N ARG A 116 -6.98 9.60 9.74
CA ARG A 116 -8.42 9.54 10.03
C ARG A 116 -8.79 8.40 10.98
N HIS A 117 -8.01 7.32 10.96
CA HIS A 117 -8.22 6.09 11.73
C HIS A 117 -6.96 5.76 12.55
N PRO A 118 -6.60 6.59 13.54
CA PRO A 118 -5.38 6.41 14.32
C PRO A 118 -5.40 5.16 15.22
N ASP A 119 -6.58 4.58 15.44
CA ASP A 119 -6.80 3.29 16.11
C ASP A 119 -6.32 2.09 15.27
N LYS A 120 -6.09 2.28 13.97
CA LYS A 120 -5.70 1.22 13.05
C LYS A 120 -4.21 1.23 12.78
N THR A 121 -3.63 0.03 12.73
CA THR A 121 -2.23 -0.20 12.37
C THR A 121 -2.11 -0.42 10.87
N PHE A 122 -1.38 0.45 10.20
CA PHE A 122 -1.14 0.36 8.77
C PHE A 122 0.22 -0.24 8.46
N TYR A 123 0.23 -1.22 7.57
CA TYR A 123 1.37 -1.70 6.81
C TYR A 123 1.15 -1.28 5.37
N ALA A 124 2.18 -0.75 4.71
CA ALA A 124 2.01 -0.25 3.36
C ALA A 124 3.29 -0.50 2.56
N PHE A 125 3.14 -1.08 1.38
CA PHE A 125 4.28 -1.40 0.54
C PHE A 125 4.08 -1.08 -0.92
N ASP A 126 5.22 -0.87 -1.55
CA ASP A 126 5.36 -0.87 -2.99
C ASP A 126 6.63 -1.66 -3.35
N ILE A 127 6.70 -2.12 -4.59
CA ILE A 127 7.90 -2.74 -5.14
C ILE A 127 9.00 -1.70 -5.41
N SER A 128 8.61 -0.44 -5.65
CA SER A 128 9.51 0.67 -5.89
C SER A 128 10.05 1.25 -4.58
N LYS A 129 11.37 1.23 -4.43
CA LYS A 129 12.07 1.88 -3.31
C LYS A 129 11.85 3.40 -3.31
N ASP A 130 11.80 4.03 -4.49
CA ASP A 130 11.64 5.47 -4.57
C ASP A 130 10.25 5.93 -4.11
N SER A 131 9.19 5.18 -4.45
CA SER A 131 7.82 5.53 -4.04
C SER A 131 7.65 5.39 -2.52
N VAL A 132 8.11 4.29 -1.93
CA VAL A 132 8.11 4.08 -0.47
C VAL A 132 8.95 5.13 0.25
N GLN A 133 10.07 5.54 -0.34
CA GLN A 133 10.89 6.61 0.23
C GLN A 133 10.16 7.96 0.19
N ILE A 134 9.40 8.27 -0.87
CA ILE A 134 8.54 9.46 -0.92
C ILE A 134 7.46 9.35 0.15
N ALA A 135 6.76 8.21 0.23
CA ALA A 135 5.70 7.97 1.22
C ALA A 135 6.17 8.23 2.65
N ALA A 136 7.29 7.61 3.04
CA ALA A 136 7.85 7.73 4.39
C ALA A 136 8.33 9.16 4.71
N LYS A 137 8.75 9.94 3.71
CA LYS A 137 9.14 11.36 3.89
C LYS A 137 7.95 12.29 4.00
N SER A 138 6.86 11.98 3.30
CA SER A 138 5.65 12.82 3.30
C SER A 138 4.79 12.61 4.55
N GLU A 139 5.05 11.55 5.33
CA GLU A 139 4.38 11.28 6.59
C GLU A 139 5.07 11.97 7.78
N ALA A 140 4.41 12.97 8.37
CA ALA A 140 4.96 13.72 9.49
C ALA A 140 4.84 12.99 10.85
N ASN A 141 3.85 12.12 11.02
CA ASN A 141 3.52 11.47 12.30
C ASN A 141 4.12 10.06 12.48
N TRP A 142 4.81 9.53 11.47
CA TRP A 142 5.58 8.28 11.56
C TRP A 142 4.80 7.08 12.08
N ALA A 143 3.55 6.91 11.64
CA ALA A 143 2.63 5.93 12.17
C ALA A 143 2.39 4.73 11.22
N VAL A 144 2.62 4.89 9.93
CA VAL A 144 2.48 3.81 8.93
C VAL A 144 3.77 2.99 8.82
N ASN A 145 3.67 1.67 8.93
CA ASN A 145 4.79 0.74 8.76
C ASN A 145 5.12 0.57 7.27
N TRP A 146 5.90 1.51 6.72
CA TRP A 146 6.35 1.50 5.34
C TRP A 146 7.40 0.42 5.06
N PHE A 147 7.23 -0.31 3.96
CA PHE A 147 8.25 -1.25 3.51
C PHE A 147 8.30 -1.37 1.99
N VAL A 148 9.45 -1.77 1.46
CA VAL A 148 9.59 -2.21 0.07
C VAL A 148 9.37 -3.72 0.05
N GLY A 149 8.50 -4.22 -0.82
CA GLY A 149 8.11 -5.64 -0.86
C GLY A 149 7.67 -6.11 -2.24
N ASP A 150 7.58 -7.43 -2.41
CA ASP A 150 7.15 -8.06 -3.65
C ASP A 150 5.79 -8.73 -3.46
N LEU A 151 4.82 -8.39 -4.31
CA LEU A 151 3.50 -9.02 -4.29
C LEU A 151 3.54 -10.48 -4.75
N ALA A 152 4.58 -10.91 -5.48
CA ALA A 152 4.77 -12.32 -5.79
C ALA A 152 5.01 -13.16 -4.53
N ARG A 153 5.56 -12.55 -3.47
CA ARG A 153 5.80 -13.18 -2.17
C ARG A 153 5.83 -12.12 -1.05
N LEU A 154 4.66 -11.82 -0.51
CA LEU A 154 4.47 -10.80 0.52
C LEU A 154 5.29 -11.14 1.78
N PRO A 155 6.12 -10.20 2.27
CA PRO A 155 6.87 -10.37 3.52
C PRO A 155 5.99 -10.07 4.75
N ILE A 156 4.80 -10.67 4.77
CA ILE A 156 3.76 -10.52 5.79
C ILE A 156 3.32 -11.92 6.23
N LYS A 157 3.08 -12.08 7.52
CA LYS A 157 2.68 -13.37 8.13
C LYS A 157 1.31 -13.81 7.63
N ASP A 158 1.11 -15.12 7.64
CA ASP A 158 -0.19 -15.73 7.36
C ASP A 158 -1.24 -15.23 8.36
N ALA A 159 -2.48 -15.05 7.88
CA ALA A 159 -3.64 -14.68 8.68
C ALA A 159 -3.42 -13.51 9.65
N SER A 160 -2.63 -12.50 9.26
CA SER A 160 -2.22 -11.38 10.10
C SER A 160 -2.82 -10.03 9.71
N MET A 161 -3.55 -9.96 8.60
CA MET A 161 -4.18 -8.75 8.09
C MET A 161 -5.69 -8.86 8.16
N ASP A 162 -6.35 -7.85 8.73
CA ASP A 162 -7.80 -7.80 8.77
C ASP A 162 -8.40 -7.15 7.52
N ILE A 163 -7.66 -6.20 6.92
CA ILE A 163 -8.09 -5.49 5.73
C ILE A 163 -6.93 -5.40 4.75
N LEU A 164 -7.18 -5.79 3.50
CA LEU A 164 -6.30 -5.47 2.37
C LEU A 164 -6.90 -4.30 1.59
N LEU A 165 -6.11 -3.27 1.32
CA LEU A 165 -6.43 -2.21 0.37
C LEU A 165 -5.69 -2.49 -0.93
N ASP A 166 -6.43 -2.65 -2.02
CA ASP A 166 -5.89 -2.88 -3.36
C ASP A 166 -6.47 -1.81 -4.28
N ILE A 167 -5.80 -0.66 -4.34
CA ILE A 167 -6.28 0.54 -5.02
C ILE A 167 -5.48 0.74 -6.31
N PHE A 168 -6.08 0.40 -7.45
CA PHE A 168 -5.44 0.43 -8.78
C PHE A 168 -4.13 -0.38 -8.88
N SER A 169 -3.90 -1.33 -7.97
CA SER A 169 -2.70 -2.16 -7.94
C SER A 169 -2.95 -3.57 -8.52
N PRO A 170 -1.88 -4.29 -8.90
CA PRO A 170 -1.99 -5.68 -9.33
C PRO A 170 -2.52 -6.56 -8.18
N ALA A 171 -3.19 -7.66 -8.53
CA ALA A 171 -3.70 -8.60 -7.55
C ALA A 171 -2.92 -9.93 -7.57
N ASN A 172 -2.58 -10.44 -6.39
CA ASN A 172 -2.17 -11.84 -6.20
C ASN A 172 -3.08 -12.49 -5.17
N TYR A 173 -4.16 -13.10 -5.65
CA TYR A 173 -5.19 -13.66 -4.78
C TYR A 173 -4.70 -14.85 -3.94
N GLY A 174 -3.62 -15.53 -4.34
CA GLY A 174 -2.98 -16.55 -3.51
C GLY A 174 -2.39 -15.92 -2.25
N GLU A 175 -1.58 -14.89 -2.43
CA GLU A 175 -0.98 -14.14 -1.33
C GLU A 175 -2.03 -13.39 -0.50
N PHE A 176 -3.05 -12.81 -1.13
CA PHE A 176 -4.13 -12.14 -0.40
C PHE A 176 -4.85 -13.10 0.54
N ARG A 177 -5.21 -14.30 0.08
CA ARG A 177 -5.81 -15.33 0.92
C ARG A 177 -4.89 -15.79 2.04
N ARG A 178 -3.58 -15.87 1.78
CA ARG A 178 -2.60 -16.30 2.77
C ARG A 178 -2.51 -15.30 3.93
N VAL A 179 -2.41 -14.01 3.63
CA VAL A 179 -2.18 -12.98 4.65
C VAL A 179 -3.46 -12.50 5.35
N LEU A 180 -4.63 -12.64 4.72
CA LEU A 180 -5.91 -12.28 5.31
C LEU A 180 -6.27 -13.19 6.48
N SER A 181 -6.71 -12.58 7.58
CA SER A 181 -7.34 -13.28 8.69
C SER A 181 -8.67 -13.90 8.24
N LYS A 182 -9.21 -14.85 9.03
CA LYS A 182 -10.41 -15.63 8.67
C LYS A 182 -11.61 -14.76 8.28
N ASP A 183 -11.82 -13.66 8.99
CA ASP A 183 -12.93 -12.72 8.77
C ASP A 183 -12.45 -11.42 8.12
N GLY A 184 -11.22 -11.42 7.58
CA GLY A 184 -10.64 -10.26 6.94
C GLY A 184 -11.28 -9.96 5.58
N ILE A 185 -11.20 -8.70 5.17
CA ILE A 185 -11.82 -8.20 3.95
C ILE A 185 -10.80 -7.64 2.96
N LEU A 186 -11.13 -7.72 1.68
CA LEU A 186 -10.41 -7.03 0.61
C LEU A 186 -11.26 -5.85 0.13
N ILE A 187 -10.71 -4.64 0.22
CA ILE A 187 -11.27 -3.45 -0.42
C ILE A 187 -10.47 -3.22 -1.69
N LYS A 188 -11.09 -3.52 -2.84
CA LYS A 188 -10.48 -3.37 -4.16
C LYS A 188 -11.10 -2.21 -4.92
N VAL A 189 -10.28 -1.29 -5.41
CA VAL A 189 -10.68 -0.17 -6.25
C VAL A 189 -10.07 -0.37 -7.63
N ILE A 190 -10.94 -0.41 -8.65
CA ILE A 190 -10.56 -0.65 -10.03
C ILE A 190 -11.10 0.46 -10.92
N PRO A 191 -10.42 0.79 -12.03
CA PRO A 191 -11.02 1.65 -13.03
C PRO A 191 -12.23 0.94 -13.66
N THR A 192 -13.21 1.72 -14.08
CA THR A 192 -14.27 1.24 -14.98
C THR A 192 -13.93 1.66 -16.40
N GLU A 193 -14.68 1.16 -17.39
CA GLU A 193 -14.59 1.62 -18.78
C GLU A 193 -14.73 3.15 -18.93
N ASN A 194 -15.43 3.81 -18.01
CA ASN A 194 -15.66 5.26 -18.05
C ASN A 194 -14.61 6.07 -17.28
N HIS A 195 -13.67 5.42 -16.57
CA HIS A 195 -12.65 6.11 -15.80
C HIS A 195 -11.76 6.99 -16.71
N LEU A 196 -11.72 8.30 -16.50
CA LEU A 196 -10.93 9.26 -17.31
C LEU A 196 -11.22 9.21 -18.83
N LYS A 197 -12.44 8.84 -19.22
CA LYS A 197 -12.83 8.67 -20.63
C LYS A 197 -12.54 9.90 -21.48
N GLU A 198 -12.86 11.10 -20.99
CA GLU A 198 -12.67 12.37 -21.69
C GLU A 198 -11.19 12.69 -21.90
N ILE A 199 -10.33 12.37 -20.92
CA ILE A 199 -8.88 12.54 -21.05
C ILE A 199 -8.35 11.55 -22.08
N ARG A 200 -8.72 10.26 -21.97
CA ARG A 200 -8.29 9.23 -22.94
C ARG A 200 -8.70 9.58 -24.37
N GLN A 201 -9.88 10.14 -24.57
CA GLN A 201 -10.33 10.61 -25.88
C GLN A 201 -9.46 11.76 -26.40
N LYS A 202 -9.09 12.74 -25.56
CA LYS A 202 -8.23 13.86 -25.95
C LYS A 202 -6.81 13.44 -26.31
N VAL A 203 -6.26 12.39 -25.69
CA VAL A 203 -4.91 11.90 -25.94
C VAL A 203 -4.86 10.59 -26.72
N GLN A 204 -5.97 10.21 -27.38
CA GLN A 204 -6.16 8.89 -27.98
C GLN A 204 -5.05 8.48 -28.96
N ASP A 205 -4.44 9.43 -29.66
CA ASP A 205 -3.38 9.18 -30.65
C ASP A 205 -2.02 8.88 -29.99
N GLN A 206 -1.91 9.08 -28.67
CA GLN A 206 -0.72 8.79 -27.87
C GLN A 206 -0.88 7.51 -27.04
N LEU A 207 -2.06 6.88 -27.04
CA LEU A 207 -2.34 5.68 -26.25
C LEU A 207 -2.08 4.41 -27.05
N THR A 208 -1.36 3.46 -26.45
CA THR A 208 -1.20 2.10 -26.99
C THR A 208 -2.52 1.32 -26.94
N ASN A 209 -3.32 1.55 -25.90
CA ASN A 209 -4.67 0.99 -25.74
C ASN A 209 -5.69 2.12 -25.51
N LYS A 210 -6.57 2.32 -26.50
CA LYS A 210 -7.57 3.40 -26.49
C LYS A 210 -8.76 3.09 -25.56
N GLU A 211 -9.05 1.81 -25.37
CA GLU A 211 -10.12 1.31 -24.51
C GLU A 211 -9.57 0.57 -23.30
N TYR A 212 -10.30 0.63 -22.19
CA TYR A 212 -10.01 -0.11 -20.97
C TYR A 212 -11.23 -0.94 -20.58
N SER A 213 -11.02 -2.23 -20.33
CA SER A 213 -12.03 -3.14 -19.80
C SER A 213 -11.54 -3.75 -18.49
N ASN A 214 -12.43 -3.91 -17.53
CA ASN A 214 -12.17 -4.57 -16.25
C ASN A 214 -12.72 -6.01 -16.19
N GLN A 215 -13.16 -6.58 -17.33
CA GLN A 215 -13.77 -7.92 -17.40
C GLN A 215 -12.86 -9.04 -16.87
N ASP A 216 -11.54 -8.91 -17.04
CA ASP A 216 -10.58 -9.91 -16.58
C ASP A 216 -10.29 -9.85 -15.07
N ILE A 217 -10.81 -8.84 -14.38
CA ILE A 217 -10.60 -8.70 -12.93
C ILE A 217 -11.55 -9.64 -12.18
N LYS A 218 -10.99 -10.68 -11.57
CA LYS A 218 -11.74 -11.61 -10.72
C LYS A 218 -12.29 -10.89 -9.50
N ILE A 219 -13.62 -10.82 -9.38
CA ILE A 219 -14.34 -10.37 -8.21
C ILE A 219 -14.48 -11.57 -7.25
N ILE A 220 -13.94 -11.46 -6.03
CA ILE A 220 -13.87 -12.61 -5.11
C ILE A 220 -15.16 -12.81 -4.31
N SER A 221 -15.97 -11.77 -4.09
CA SER A 221 -17.30 -11.87 -3.47
C SER A 221 -18.10 -10.56 -3.58
N LYS A 222 -19.25 -10.50 -2.89
CA LYS A 222 -20.25 -9.41 -2.81
C LYS A 222 -19.62 -8.02 -3.06
N THR A 223 -19.87 -7.47 -4.25
CA THR A 223 -19.33 -6.17 -4.66
C THR A 223 -20.34 -5.08 -4.37
N THR A 224 -19.91 -4.04 -3.67
CA THR A 224 -20.60 -2.75 -3.69
C THR A 224 -19.85 -1.86 -4.67
N SER A 225 -20.42 -1.65 -5.85
CA SER A 225 -19.84 -0.75 -6.85
C SER A 225 -20.22 0.69 -6.50
N LEU A 226 -19.22 1.52 -6.23
CA LEU A 226 -19.37 2.95 -6.01
C LEU A 226 -18.68 3.70 -7.15
N SER A 227 -19.38 4.64 -7.78
CA SER A 227 -18.85 5.48 -8.86
C SER A 227 -18.76 6.92 -8.38
N TYR A 228 -17.60 7.53 -8.54
CA TYR A 228 -17.35 8.90 -8.12
C TYR A 228 -16.97 9.77 -9.32
N PRO A 229 -17.63 10.91 -9.55
CA PRO A 229 -17.23 11.84 -10.60
C PRO A 229 -15.93 12.55 -10.19
N VAL A 230 -14.90 12.48 -11.04
CA VAL A 230 -13.71 13.33 -10.89
C VAL A 230 -14.03 14.67 -11.54
N LYS A 231 -14.13 15.73 -10.74
CA LYS A 231 -14.27 17.10 -11.25
C LYS A 231 -12.89 17.72 -11.37
N LEU A 232 -12.48 18.07 -12.58
CA LEU A 232 -11.30 18.90 -12.77
C LEU A 232 -11.67 20.34 -12.34
N PRO A 233 -10.87 21.01 -11.49
CA PRO A 233 -11.07 22.43 -11.26
C PRO A 233 -10.84 23.15 -12.59
N LEU A 234 -11.82 23.99 -12.98
CA LEU A 234 -11.72 24.92 -14.10
C LEU A 234 -10.78 26.07 -13.74
#